data_AF-V4P0R1-F1
#
_entry.id   AF-V4P0R1-F1
#
_cell.length_a   1.000
_cell.length_b   1.000
_cell.length_c   1.000
_cell.angle_alpha   90.00
_cell.angle_beta   90.00
_cell.angle_gamma   90.00
#
_symmetry.space_group_name_H-M   'P 1'
#
loop_
_entity.id
_entity.type
_entity.pdbx_description
1 polymer ?
#
loop_
_entity_poly.entity_id
_entity_poly.type
_entity_poly.pdbx_seq_one_letter_code
_entity_poly.pdbx_strand_id
1 'polypeptide(L)'
;MLRLAISLFLFALCSFTSSSSARSFFQSKPRPIDSFLPKPKLENAGVCSYTVIIKTSCSSVSYTRDKISIAFGDVYGNEVYVKRLDDPKSRTFEKCSSDTYKITGPCMRDVCYQYLLRQGSDGWKPENVKIYGSSIRSVTFYYNLFLPNSVWYGFNVCNGIGFDKSSDHQPIIASALAAAM
;
A
#
# COMPACT_ATOMS: atom_id res chain seq x y z
N MET A 1 13.73 -31.45 38.12
CA MET A 1 12.78 -31.99 37.11
C MET A 1 11.63 -31.02 36.85
N LEU A 2 10.76 -30.73 37.83
CA LEU A 2 9.55 -29.91 37.63
C LEU A 2 9.82 -28.45 37.21
N ARG A 3 10.85 -27.79 37.75
CA ARG A 3 11.22 -26.40 37.38
C ARG A 3 11.75 -26.26 35.94
N LEU A 4 12.47 -27.28 35.45
CA LEU A 4 12.97 -27.31 34.06
C LEU A 4 11.82 -27.52 33.07
N ALA A 5 10.86 -28.39 33.41
CA ALA A 5 9.68 -28.64 32.59
C ALA A 5 8.78 -27.40 32.45
N ILE A 6 8.59 -26.62 33.53
CA ILE A 6 7.82 -25.36 33.49
C ILE A 6 8.52 -24.31 32.62
N SER A 7 9.85 -24.20 32.72
CA SER A 7 10.63 -23.27 31.89
C SER A 7 10.56 -23.63 30.40
N LEU A 8 10.64 -24.92 30.06
CA LEU A 8 10.48 -25.41 28.68
C LEU A 8 9.07 -25.16 28.14
N PHE A 9 8.03 -25.29 28.98
CA PHE A 9 6.64 -25.04 28.60
C PHE A 9 6.36 -23.55 28.35
N LEU A 10 6.93 -22.66 29.18
CA LEU A 10 6.83 -21.20 28.97
C LEU A 10 7.59 -20.74 27.70
N PHE A 11 8.71 -21.37 27.38
CA PHE A 11 9.46 -21.09 26.14
C PHE A 11 8.71 -21.54 24.88
N ALA A 12 7.99 -22.67 24.95
CA ALA A 12 7.14 -23.16 23.87
C ALA A 12 5.92 -22.25 23.62
N LEU A 13 5.30 -21.70 24.67
CA LEU A 13 4.18 -20.75 24.56
C LEU A 13 4.58 -19.42 23.93
N CYS A 14 5.80 -18.94 24.16
CA CYS A 14 6.33 -17.73 23.50
C CYS A 14 6.67 -17.92 22.02
N SER A 15 6.71 -19.15 21.51
CA SER A 15 7.02 -19.43 20.10
C SER A 15 5.81 -19.24 19.17
N PHE A 16 4.59 -19.17 19.70
CA PHE A 16 3.39 -18.72 18.97
C PHE A 16 3.35 -17.19 18.86
N THR A 17 4.40 -16.60 18.31
CA THR A 17 4.35 -15.20 17.89
C THR A 17 3.51 -15.12 16.62
N SER A 18 2.37 -14.44 16.72
CA SER A 18 1.49 -14.15 15.59
C SER A 18 2.27 -13.46 14.48
N SER A 19 2.52 -14.16 13.37
CA SER A 19 3.12 -13.58 12.18
C SER A 19 2.11 -12.63 11.52
N SER A 20 2.22 -11.33 11.84
CA SER A 20 1.48 -10.30 11.12
C SER A 20 2.04 -10.21 9.71
N SER A 21 1.38 -10.90 8.76
CA SER A 21 1.78 -10.89 7.36
C SER A 21 1.39 -9.54 6.73
N ALA A 22 2.39 -8.68 6.53
CA ALA A 22 2.26 -7.50 5.70
C ALA A 22 2.27 -7.92 4.22
N ARG A 23 1.31 -7.43 3.44
CA ARG A 23 1.27 -7.65 1.98
C ARG A 23 2.00 -6.51 1.26
N SER A 24 2.85 -6.87 0.32
CA SER A 24 3.60 -5.93 -0.51
C SER A 24 3.44 -6.32 -1.97
N PHE A 25 2.86 -5.44 -2.76
CA PHE A 25 2.65 -5.64 -4.19
C PHE A 25 3.91 -5.20 -4.96
N PHE A 26 4.99 -5.95 -4.81
CA PHE A 26 6.28 -5.64 -5.46
C PHE A 26 6.26 -5.80 -6.99
N GLN A 27 5.25 -6.47 -7.55
CA GLN A 27 5.22 -6.83 -8.97
C GLN A 27 4.39 -5.87 -9.85
N SER A 28 3.47 -5.11 -9.25
CA SER A 28 2.70 -4.09 -9.98
C SER A 28 3.44 -2.75 -9.95
N LYS A 29 3.69 -2.14 -11.11
CA LYS A 29 4.10 -0.73 -11.19
C LYS A 29 2.86 0.16 -11.06
N PRO A 30 2.96 1.33 -10.42
CA PRO A 30 1.85 2.28 -10.39
C PRO A 30 1.58 2.83 -11.80
N ARG A 31 0.30 3.07 -12.11
CA ARG A 31 -0.18 3.52 -13.42
C ARG A 31 -1.13 4.70 -13.28
N PRO A 32 -1.25 5.54 -14.32
CA PRO A 32 -2.30 6.54 -14.38
C PRO A 32 -3.66 5.87 -14.59
N ILE A 33 -4.72 6.50 -14.10
CA ILE A 33 -6.12 6.14 -14.37
C ILE A 33 -6.92 7.40 -14.70
N ASP A 34 -7.35 7.52 -15.95
CA ASP A 34 -7.93 8.76 -16.47
C ASP A 34 -9.40 8.96 -16.08
N SER A 35 -10.09 7.88 -15.71
CA SER A 35 -11.54 7.89 -15.43
C SER A 35 -11.90 7.45 -14.01
N PHE A 36 -10.97 7.59 -13.06
CA PHE A 36 -11.26 7.25 -11.66
C PHE A 36 -12.10 8.35 -11.00
N LEU A 37 -13.29 7.96 -10.55
CA LEU A 37 -14.20 8.80 -9.78
C LEU A 37 -14.35 8.19 -8.39
N PRO A 38 -13.84 8.85 -7.34
CA PRO A 38 -14.08 8.41 -5.97
C PRO A 38 -15.59 8.33 -5.69
N LYS A 39 -16.01 7.24 -5.08
CA LYS A 39 -17.40 6.98 -4.73
C LYS A 39 -17.80 7.77 -3.49
N PRO A 40 -19.07 8.21 -3.40
CA PRO A 40 -19.60 8.76 -2.16
C PRO A 40 -19.59 7.69 -1.06
N LYS A 41 -19.58 8.14 0.20
CA LYS A 41 -19.60 7.27 1.38
C LYS A 41 -20.81 6.32 1.30
N LEU A 42 -20.55 5.01 1.43
CA LEU A 42 -21.60 4.00 1.41
C LEU A 42 -22.53 4.17 2.62
N GLU A 43 -23.82 4.35 2.37
CA GLU A 43 -24.84 4.38 3.41
C GLU A 43 -24.98 2.99 4.06
N ASN A 44 -25.11 2.94 5.39
CA ASN A 44 -25.21 1.71 6.19
C ASN A 44 -23.96 0.80 6.25
N ALA A 45 -22.80 1.24 5.74
CA ALA A 45 -21.55 0.51 5.96
C ALA A 45 -21.06 0.63 7.41
N GLY A 46 -20.49 -0.46 7.95
CA GLY A 46 -19.76 -0.41 9.21
C GLY A 46 -18.61 0.61 9.15
N VAL A 47 -18.34 1.31 10.25
CA VAL A 47 -17.30 2.34 10.30
C VAL A 47 -16.03 1.77 10.93
N CYS A 48 -14.93 1.81 10.19
CA CYS A 48 -13.61 1.39 10.65
C CYS A 48 -12.62 2.55 10.61
N SER A 49 -11.55 2.43 11.40
CA SER A 49 -10.45 3.40 11.45
C SER A 49 -9.18 2.79 10.84
N TYR A 50 -8.54 3.56 9.97
CA TYR A 50 -7.33 3.20 9.26
C TYR A 50 -6.21 4.17 9.61
N THR A 51 -5.01 3.64 9.78
CA THR A 51 -3.79 4.43 9.80
C THR A 51 -3.13 4.37 8.44
N VAL A 52 -2.90 5.53 7.84
CA VAL A 52 -2.17 5.70 6.58
C VAL A 52 -0.86 6.41 6.89
N ILE A 53 0.25 5.79 6.53
CA ILE A 53 1.59 6.38 6.61
C ILE A 53 2.09 6.62 5.20
N ILE A 54 2.42 7.86 4.88
CA ILE A 54 2.99 8.25 3.59
C ILE A 54 4.43 8.67 3.83
N LYS A 55 5.36 7.96 3.21
CA LYS A 55 6.79 8.30 3.26
C LYS A 55 7.14 9.11 2.02
N THR A 56 7.72 10.28 2.20
CA THR A 56 8.24 11.11 1.10
C THR A 56 9.68 10.74 0.80
N SER A 57 10.01 10.56 -0.48
CA SER A 57 11.35 10.16 -0.90
C SER A 57 12.39 11.23 -0.56
N CYS A 58 13.61 10.80 -0.20
CA CYS A 58 14.76 11.70 -0.08
C CYS A 58 15.21 12.36 -1.38
N SER A 59 14.68 11.88 -2.51
CA SER A 59 14.86 12.49 -3.84
C SER A 59 13.65 13.31 -4.29
N SER A 60 12.71 13.60 -3.40
CA SER A 60 11.62 14.56 -3.63
C SER A 60 12.12 16.01 -3.56
N VAL A 61 11.25 16.95 -3.92
CA VAL A 61 11.40 18.37 -3.56
C VAL A 61 11.45 18.55 -2.04
N SER A 62 12.00 19.67 -1.56
CA SER A 62 12.17 19.95 -0.13
C SER A 62 10.86 19.87 0.66
N TYR A 63 9.78 20.42 0.09
CA TYR A 63 8.40 20.27 0.53
C TYR A 63 7.49 20.56 -0.67
N THR A 64 6.22 20.14 -0.61
CA THR A 64 5.22 20.46 -1.64
C THR A 64 4.03 21.17 -1.02
N ARG A 65 3.50 22.18 -1.71
CA ARG A 65 2.22 22.84 -1.38
C ARG A 65 1.09 22.33 -2.27
N ASP A 66 1.37 21.36 -3.12
CA ASP A 66 0.38 20.76 -4.01
C ASP A 66 -0.69 20.06 -3.18
N LYS A 67 -1.93 20.09 -3.67
CA LYS A 67 -3.03 19.39 -3.04
C LYS A 67 -2.86 17.90 -3.27
N ILE A 68 -2.91 17.12 -2.20
CA ILE A 68 -2.76 15.66 -2.25
C ILE A 68 -4.06 15.01 -1.80
N SER A 69 -4.69 14.26 -2.69
CA SER A 69 -5.82 13.39 -2.37
C SER A 69 -5.40 11.92 -2.36
N ILE A 70 -6.10 11.10 -1.59
CA ILE A 70 -5.92 9.65 -1.56
C ILE A 70 -7.25 8.96 -1.71
N ALA A 71 -7.26 7.85 -2.44
CA ALA A 71 -8.35 6.88 -2.44
C ALA A 71 -7.79 5.46 -2.30
N PHE A 72 -8.45 4.62 -1.51
CA PHE A 72 -8.10 3.20 -1.38
C PHE A 72 -9.33 2.37 -1.06
N GLY A 73 -9.30 1.08 -1.40
CA GLY A 73 -10.43 0.21 -1.21
C GLY A 73 -10.16 -1.27 -1.45
N ASP A 74 -11.23 -2.06 -1.35
CA ASP A 74 -11.22 -3.51 -1.47
C ASP A 74 -12.00 -4.05 -2.68
N VAL A 75 -11.93 -5.36 -2.87
CA VAL A 75 -12.60 -6.07 -3.98
C VAL A 75 -14.13 -6.02 -3.89
N TYR A 76 -14.68 -5.67 -2.72
CA TYR A 76 -16.12 -5.64 -2.46
C TYR A 76 -16.72 -4.25 -2.71
N GLY A 77 -15.90 -3.29 -3.15
CA GLY A 77 -16.34 -1.94 -3.47
C GLY A 77 -16.40 -0.99 -2.27
N ASN A 78 -15.87 -1.39 -1.11
CA ASN A 78 -15.65 -0.47 0.00
C ASN A 78 -14.51 0.48 -0.36
N GLU A 79 -14.75 1.78 -0.24
CA GLU A 79 -13.77 2.81 -0.58
C GLU A 79 -13.67 3.88 0.51
N VAL A 80 -12.45 4.32 0.78
CA VAL A 80 -12.15 5.54 1.52
C VAL A 80 -11.56 6.53 0.54
N TYR A 81 -12.10 7.75 0.55
CA TYR A 81 -11.57 8.88 -0.21
C TYR A 81 -11.36 10.07 0.72
N VAL A 82 -10.17 10.66 0.66
CA VAL A 82 -9.84 11.92 1.35
C VAL A 82 -9.39 12.94 0.32
N LYS A 83 -10.18 14.01 0.19
CA LYS A 83 -9.99 15.06 -0.81
C LYS A 83 -8.70 15.85 -0.60
N ARG A 84 -8.29 16.09 0.65
CA ARG A 84 -7.05 16.81 0.98
C ARG A 84 -6.42 16.23 2.23
N LEU A 85 -5.22 15.67 2.05
CA LEU A 85 -4.32 15.28 3.14
C LEU A 85 -3.36 16.41 3.51
N ASP A 86 -3.15 17.34 2.59
CA ASP A 86 -2.36 18.55 2.81
C ASP A 86 -3.15 19.53 3.71
N ASP A 87 -2.77 19.62 4.99
CA ASP A 87 -3.19 20.72 5.85
C ASP A 87 -2.17 21.87 5.71
N PRO A 88 -2.58 23.08 5.29
CA PRO A 88 -1.69 24.25 5.18
C PRO A 88 -0.89 24.59 6.45
N LYS A 89 -1.36 24.15 7.63
CA LYS A 89 -0.66 24.37 8.91
C LYS A 89 0.34 23.25 9.23
N SER A 90 0.22 22.11 8.60
CA SER A 90 1.10 20.97 8.77
C SER A 90 2.20 21.03 7.73
N ARG A 91 3.47 20.94 8.13
CA ARG A 91 4.60 20.78 7.19
C ARG A 91 4.62 19.35 6.62
N THR A 92 3.49 18.87 6.12
CA THR A 92 3.37 17.55 5.52
C THR A 92 4.14 17.49 4.21
N PHE A 93 4.59 16.28 3.86
CA PHE A 93 5.25 15.96 2.61
C PHE A 93 6.64 16.62 2.43
N GLU A 94 7.30 16.92 3.54
CA GLU A 94 8.73 17.29 3.56
C GLU A 94 9.61 16.16 3.01
N LYS A 95 10.73 16.52 2.39
CA LYS A 95 11.72 15.56 1.89
C LYS A 95 12.21 14.66 3.02
N CYS A 96 12.36 13.36 2.74
CA CYS A 96 12.80 12.35 3.71
C CYS A 96 11.91 12.20 4.96
N SER A 97 10.67 12.71 4.96
CA SER A 97 9.78 12.59 6.12
C SER A 97 8.74 11.47 5.96
N SER A 98 7.99 11.22 7.03
CA SER A 98 6.79 10.38 7.00
C SER A 98 5.64 11.06 7.70
N ASP A 99 4.51 11.15 7.01
CA ASP A 99 3.27 11.74 7.53
C ASP A 99 2.27 10.63 7.87
N THR A 100 1.60 10.75 9.02
CA THR A 100 0.66 9.74 9.51
C THR A 100 -0.73 10.32 9.66
N TYR A 101 -1.72 9.64 9.08
CA TYR A 101 -3.11 10.04 9.06
C TYR A 101 -3.98 8.94 9.69
N LYS A 102 -4.90 9.34 10.57
CA LYS A 102 -6.00 8.48 11.02
C LYS A 102 -7.25 8.83 10.24
N ILE A 103 -7.77 7.89 9.46
CA ILE A 103 -8.87 8.10 8.52
C ILE A 103 -9.99 7.11 8.85
N THR A 104 -11.23 7.58 8.88
CA THR A 104 -12.41 6.73 9.05
C THR A 104 -13.12 6.49 7.72
N GLY A 105 -13.72 5.32 7.57
CA GLY A 105 -14.51 4.98 6.39
C GLY A 105 -15.18 3.61 6.51
N PRO A 106 -15.80 3.12 5.43
CA PRO A 106 -16.37 1.77 5.38
C PRO A 106 -15.35 0.71 5.81
N CYS A 107 -15.79 -0.28 6.59
CA CYS A 107 -14.98 -1.44 6.94
C CYS A 107 -14.63 -2.28 5.72
N MET A 108 -13.34 -2.41 5.44
CA MET A 108 -12.78 -3.20 4.36
C MET A 108 -12.28 -4.54 4.91
N ARG A 109 -12.20 -5.55 4.04
CA ARG A 109 -11.54 -6.84 4.37
C ARG A 109 -10.05 -6.81 4.07
N ASP A 110 -9.69 -6.43 2.85
CA ASP A 110 -8.31 -6.37 2.37
C ASP A 110 -8.19 -5.23 1.36
N VAL A 111 -7.29 -4.28 1.62
CA VAL A 111 -7.03 -3.20 0.67
C VAL A 111 -6.27 -3.74 -0.53
N CYS A 112 -6.82 -3.57 -1.74
CA CYS A 112 -6.28 -4.11 -2.98
C CYS A 112 -6.07 -3.07 -4.08
N TYR A 113 -6.49 -1.82 -3.85
CA TYR A 113 -6.09 -0.70 -4.69
C TYR A 113 -5.83 0.52 -3.83
N GLN A 114 -4.98 1.40 -4.35
CA GLN A 114 -4.69 2.68 -3.75
C GLN A 114 -4.22 3.64 -4.84
N TYR A 115 -4.77 4.85 -4.84
CA TYR A 115 -4.41 5.91 -5.76
C TYR A 115 -4.11 7.20 -5.00
N LEU A 116 -3.18 7.97 -5.56
CA LEU A 116 -2.90 9.35 -5.16
C LEU A 116 -3.26 10.29 -6.30
N LEU A 117 -3.69 11.49 -5.94
CA LEU A 117 -3.89 12.60 -6.86
C LEU A 117 -3.09 13.79 -6.35
N ARG A 118 -2.16 14.29 -7.18
CA ARG A 118 -1.43 15.54 -6.92
C ARG A 118 -2.02 16.64 -7.79
N GLN A 119 -2.29 17.81 -7.22
CA GLN A 119 -2.70 18.99 -7.97
C GLN A 119 -1.88 20.22 -7.56
N GLY A 120 -1.07 20.72 -8.49
CA GLY A 120 -0.25 21.92 -8.29
C GLY A 120 1.04 21.89 -9.11
N SER A 121 1.93 22.83 -8.82
CA SER A 121 3.14 23.11 -9.58
C SER A 121 4.44 22.66 -8.91
N ASP A 122 4.43 22.39 -7.61
CA ASP A 122 5.67 22.13 -6.87
C ASP A 122 6.26 20.76 -7.21
N GLY A 123 5.40 19.79 -7.53
CA GLY A 123 5.79 18.39 -7.72
C GLY A 123 5.93 17.68 -6.37
N TRP A 124 5.90 16.35 -6.42
CA TRP A 124 6.06 15.53 -5.22
C TRP A 124 6.39 14.08 -5.58
N LYS A 125 7.31 13.47 -4.82
CA LYS A 125 7.74 12.09 -5.00
C LYS A 125 7.51 11.28 -3.72
N PRO A 126 6.37 10.57 -3.60
CA PRO A 126 6.18 9.61 -2.54
C PRO A 126 7.13 8.41 -2.74
N GLU A 127 7.72 7.93 -1.66
CA GLU A 127 8.44 6.65 -1.63
C GLU A 127 7.44 5.49 -1.54
N ASN A 128 6.58 5.52 -0.52
CA ASN A 128 5.55 4.51 -0.34
C ASN A 128 4.36 5.02 0.47
N VAL A 129 3.24 4.29 0.38
CA VAL A 129 2.04 4.45 1.20
C VAL A 129 1.76 3.13 1.91
N LYS A 130 1.77 3.15 3.24
CA LYS A 130 1.44 2.01 4.09
C LYS A 130 0.07 2.23 4.73
N ILE A 131 -0.80 1.23 4.65
CA ILE A 131 -2.16 1.27 5.20
C ILE A 131 -2.33 0.08 6.13
N TYR A 132 -2.91 0.32 7.31
CA TYR A 132 -3.30 -0.74 8.24
C TYR A 132 -4.46 -0.27 9.13
N GLY A 133 -5.18 -1.22 9.74
CA GLY A 133 -6.28 -0.96 10.64
C GLY A 133 -6.57 -2.20 11.49
N SER A 134 -7.46 -2.09 12.46
CA SER A 134 -7.83 -3.26 13.29
C SER A 134 -8.51 -4.37 12.50
N SER A 135 -9.15 -4.03 11.37
CA SER A 135 -9.94 -4.94 10.54
C SER A 135 -9.23 -5.44 9.28
N ILE A 136 -8.01 -4.97 8.99
CA ILE A 136 -7.28 -5.28 7.75
C ILE A 136 -5.82 -5.64 8.02
N ARG A 137 -5.25 -6.47 7.16
CA ARG A 137 -3.80 -6.67 7.15
C ARG A 137 -3.09 -5.41 6.66
N SER A 138 -1.88 -5.20 7.14
CA SER A 138 -1.06 -4.09 6.64
C SER A 138 -0.69 -4.32 5.18
N VAL A 139 -0.83 -3.29 4.37
CA VAL A 139 -0.44 -3.27 2.96
C VAL A 139 0.49 -2.09 2.69
N THR A 140 1.47 -2.26 1.80
CA THR A 140 2.37 -1.16 1.36
C THR A 140 2.44 -1.07 -0.16
N PHE A 141 2.27 0.15 -0.67
CA PHE A 141 2.32 0.51 -2.09
C PHE A 141 3.55 1.38 -2.36
N TYR A 142 4.43 0.97 -3.29
CA TYR A 142 5.75 1.60 -3.52
C TYR A 142 5.77 2.42 -4.82
N TYR A 143 5.85 3.75 -4.71
CA TYR A 143 5.84 4.66 -5.86
C TYR A 143 7.24 5.00 -6.36
N ASN A 144 8.05 5.61 -5.48
CA ASN A 144 9.39 6.16 -5.74
C ASN A 144 9.57 6.86 -7.10
N LEU A 145 8.56 7.62 -7.53
CA LEU A 145 8.55 8.45 -8.75
C LEU A 145 7.77 9.74 -8.53
N PHE A 146 8.02 10.77 -9.34
CA PHE A 146 7.25 12.02 -9.28
C PHE A 146 5.85 11.81 -9.82
N LEU A 147 4.83 12.18 -9.04
CA LEU A 147 3.45 12.05 -9.49
C LEU A 147 3.11 13.07 -10.59
N PRO A 148 2.39 12.66 -11.65
CA PRO A 148 1.87 13.59 -12.64
C PRO A 148 0.90 14.59 -12.00
N ASN A 149 0.73 15.75 -12.64
CA ASN A 149 -0.23 16.74 -12.17
C ASN A 149 -1.64 16.37 -12.62
N SER A 150 -2.61 16.43 -11.71
CA SER A 150 -4.05 16.32 -11.98
C SER A 150 -4.49 14.99 -12.62
N VAL A 151 -3.74 13.91 -12.39
CA VAL A 151 -4.07 12.55 -12.82
C VAL A 151 -4.03 11.63 -11.60
N TRP A 152 -5.07 10.81 -11.42
CA TRP A 152 -5.04 9.75 -10.42
C TRP A 152 -4.00 8.71 -10.79
N TYR A 153 -3.11 8.38 -9.87
CA TYR A 153 -1.96 7.53 -10.13
C TYR A 153 -1.77 6.52 -9.00
N GLY A 154 -1.58 5.24 -9.31
CA GLY A 154 -1.41 4.23 -8.28
C GLY A 154 -1.63 2.79 -8.74
N PHE A 155 -2.17 1.96 -7.86
CA PHE A 155 -2.20 0.51 -8.00
C PHE A 155 -3.63 -0.01 -7.94
N ASN A 156 -3.93 -1.00 -8.77
CA ASN A 156 -5.13 -1.81 -8.65
C ASN A 156 -4.78 -3.26 -8.95
N VAL A 157 -4.79 -4.07 -7.89
CA VAL A 157 -4.46 -5.49 -7.91
C VAL A 157 -5.62 -6.34 -7.39
N CYS A 158 -6.83 -5.76 -7.37
CA CYS A 158 -8.04 -6.42 -6.92
C CYS A 158 -8.39 -7.67 -7.75
N ASN A 159 -8.10 -7.66 -9.05
CA ASN A 159 -8.24 -8.81 -9.94
C ASN A 159 -7.03 -9.77 -9.90
N GLY A 160 -5.91 -9.30 -9.33
CA GLY A 160 -4.70 -10.10 -9.07
C GLY A 160 -4.77 -10.86 -7.75
N ILE A 161 -5.84 -10.72 -6.97
CA ILE A 161 -6.17 -11.61 -5.85
C ILE A 161 -6.77 -12.93 -6.39
N GLY A 162 -6.17 -13.46 -7.45
CA GLY A 162 -6.15 -14.88 -7.67
C GLY A 162 -5.13 -15.43 -6.69
N PHE A 163 -5.53 -16.38 -5.86
CA PHE A 163 -4.62 -17.27 -5.13
C PHE A 163 -3.37 -17.54 -5.96
N ASP A 164 -2.19 -17.49 -5.34
CA ASP A 164 -0.94 -18.02 -5.89
C ASP A 164 -1.21 -19.38 -6.55
N LYS A 165 -1.40 -19.38 -7.86
CA LYS A 165 -1.25 -20.56 -8.69
C LYS A 165 0.08 -20.38 -9.40
N SER A 166 1.09 -21.01 -8.80
CA SER A 166 2.31 -21.52 -9.44
C SER A 166 2.97 -20.65 -10.50
N SER A 167 4.18 -20.20 -10.20
CA SER A 167 5.20 -20.03 -11.24
C SER A 167 6.54 -20.56 -10.71
N ASP A 168 6.56 -21.84 -10.34
CA ASP A 168 7.76 -22.65 -10.58
C ASP A 168 7.68 -23.09 -12.04
N HIS A 169 8.34 -22.32 -12.91
CA HIS A 169 8.97 -22.84 -14.12
C HIS A 169 10.33 -22.17 -14.23
N GLN A 170 11.35 -22.89 -13.76
CA GLN A 170 12.74 -22.64 -14.09
C GLN A 170 12.94 -22.68 -15.62
N PRO A 171 13.76 -21.79 -16.20
CA PRO A 171 14.15 -21.89 -17.59
C PRO A 171 15.19 -23.01 -17.74
N ILE A 172 14.87 -24.02 -18.55
CA ILE A 172 15.87 -24.99 -19.03
C ILE A 172 16.78 -24.23 -20.01
N ILE A 173 18.07 -24.20 -19.68
CA ILE A 173 19.15 -23.63 -20.46
C ILE A 173 19.22 -24.33 -21.82
N ALA A 174 19.19 -23.55 -22.89
CA ALA A 174 19.52 -24.01 -24.24
C ALA A 174 21.03 -24.31 -24.32
N SER A 175 21.40 -25.54 -24.65
CA SER A 175 22.71 -25.84 -25.22
C SER A 175 22.54 -26.20 -26.69
N ALA A 176 22.96 -25.28 -27.55
CA ALA A 176 23.19 -25.55 -28.96
C ALA A 176 24.59 -26.18 -29.09
N LEU A 177 24.67 -27.34 -29.73
CA LEU A 177 25.88 -27.78 -30.45
C LEU A 177 25.43 -28.33 -31.79
N ALA A 178 25.68 -27.54 -32.82
CA ALA A 178 25.68 -27.98 -34.20
C ALA A 178 27.03 -28.62 -34.53
N ALA A 179 27.01 -29.77 -35.20
CA ALA A 179 28.03 -30.14 -36.17
C ALA A 179 27.43 -31.16 -37.13
N ALA A 180 27.39 -30.77 -38.40
CA ALA A 180 27.04 -31.62 -39.55
C ALA A 180 28.32 -32.29 -40.07
N MET A 181 28.24 -33.60 -40.32
CA MET A 181 28.73 -34.35 -41.49
C MET A 181 28.60 -35.85 -41.20
#